data_AF-A0A947A2I4-F1
#
_entry.id   AF-A0A947A2I4-F1
#
_cell.length_a   1.000
_cell.length_b   1.000
_cell.length_c   1.000
_cell.angle_alpha   90.00
_cell.angle_beta   90.00
_cell.angle_gamma   90.00
#
_symmetry.space_group_name_H-M   'P 1'
#
loop_
_entity.id
_entity.type
_entity.pdbx_description
1 polymer ?
#
loop_
_entity_poly.entity_id
_entity_poly.type
_entity_poly.pdbx_seq_one_letter_code
_entity_poly.pdbx_strand_id
1 'polypeptide(L)' 'YKKDHKLDLMHIAICTLLEPYGYYEFDFYDEDGWPHFKVKEQLPTLKAGEQSVLMKEAIVQYFMEKEYIS' A
#
# COMPACT_ATOMS: atom_id res chain seq x y z
N TYR A 1 -1.87 21.25 -5.57
CA TYR A 1 -2.87 20.56 -6.42
C TYR A 1 -2.33 19.32 -7.12
N LYS A 2 -1.71 19.35 -8.33
CA LYS A 2 -1.27 18.08 -8.98
C LYS A 2 -0.17 17.29 -8.23
N LYS A 3 0.62 17.93 -7.38
CA LYS A 3 1.71 17.27 -6.64
C LYS A 3 1.18 16.44 -5.47
N ASP A 4 0.16 16.94 -4.80
CA ASP A 4 -0.37 16.35 -3.57
C ASP A 4 -1.10 15.04 -3.89
N HIS A 5 -1.93 15.06 -4.95
CA HIS A 5 -2.63 13.85 -5.41
C HIS A 5 -1.68 12.70 -5.82
N LYS A 6 -0.46 13.02 -6.28
CA LYS A 6 0.53 11.97 -6.58
C LYS A 6 1.03 11.30 -5.31
N LEU A 7 1.24 12.07 -4.24
CA LEU A 7 1.64 11.54 -2.95
C LEU A 7 0.51 10.72 -2.33
N ASP A 8 -0.73 11.20 -2.43
CA ASP A 8 -1.91 10.49 -1.93
C ASP A 8 -2.10 9.14 -2.64
N LEU A 9 -1.98 9.12 -3.97
CA LEU A 9 -2.00 7.87 -4.74
C LEU A 9 -0.87 6.91 -4.34
N MET A 10 0.31 7.44 -4.02
CA MET A 10 1.42 6.61 -3.58
C MET A 10 1.20 6.05 -2.18
N HIS A 11 0.61 6.84 -1.29
CA HIS A 11 0.24 6.36 0.04
C HIS A 11 -0.80 5.25 -0.05
N ILE A 12 -1.86 5.43 -0.86
CA ILE A 12 -2.89 4.41 -1.05
C ILE A 12 -2.32 3.13 -1.64
N ALA A 13 -1.43 3.24 -2.64
CA ALA A 13 -0.77 2.07 -3.19
C ALA A 13 0.02 1.31 -2.11
N ILE A 14 0.79 2.02 -1.28
CA ILE A 14 1.55 1.41 -0.18
C ILE A 14 0.62 0.75 0.85
N CYS A 15 -0.43 1.44 1.28
CA CYS A 15 -1.39 0.90 2.24
C CYS A 15 -2.10 -0.35 1.70
N THR A 16 -2.49 -0.34 0.43
CA THR A 16 -3.13 -1.49 -0.24
C THR A 16 -2.18 -2.67 -0.33
N LEU A 17 -0.92 -2.43 -0.73
CA LEU A 17 0.09 -3.48 -0.88
C LEU A 17 0.49 -4.11 0.47
N LEU A 18 0.46 -3.32 1.55
CA LEU A 18 0.94 -3.74 2.87
C LEU A 18 -0.19 -4.10 3.84
N GLU A 19 -1.45 -4.00 3.43
CA GLU A 19 -2.62 -4.47 4.19
C GLU A 19 -2.56 -5.99 4.45
N PRO A 20 -2.26 -6.87 3.47
CA PRO A 20 -2.12 -8.31 3.72
C PRO A 20 -0.99 -8.68 4.70
N TYR A 21 -0.03 -7.78 4.86
CA TYR A 21 1.10 -7.93 5.78
C TYR A 21 0.78 -7.44 7.20
N GLY A 22 -0.42 -6.90 7.43
CA GLY A 22 -0.91 -6.49 8.75
C GLY A 22 -0.48 -5.09 9.21
N TYR A 23 0.19 -4.30 8.37
CA TYR A 23 0.61 -2.94 8.72
C TYR A 23 -0.53 -1.93 8.63
N TYR A 24 -1.43 -2.14 7.67
CA TYR A 24 -2.58 -1.28 7.41
C TYR A 24 -3.87 -2.09 7.38
N GLU A 25 -4.98 -1.45 7.67
CA GLU A 25 -6.32 -2.02 7.58
C GLU A 25 -7.25 -1.01 6.95
N PHE A 26 -8.04 -1.44 5.97
CA PHE A 26 -9.03 -0.59 5.34
C PHE A 26 -10.05 -0.09 6.37
N ASP A 27 -10.40 1.20 6.29
CA ASP A 27 -11.36 1.84 7.19
C ASP A 27 -12.66 2.18 6.47
N PHE A 28 -12.60 3.14 5.54
CA PHE A 28 -13.77 3.60 4.77
C PHE A 28 -13.35 4.29 3.47
N TYR A 29 -14.32 4.56 2.60
CA TYR A 29 -14.17 5.49 1.48
C TYR A 29 -14.77 6.84 1.86
N ASP A 30 -14.04 7.93 1.62
CA ASP A 30 -14.57 9.28 1.85
C ASP A 30 -15.60 9.71 0.79
N GLU A 31 -16.10 10.94 0.90
CA GLU A 31 -17.11 11.50 -0.02
C GLU A 31 -16.63 11.61 -1.46
N ASP A 32 -15.30 11.71 -1.66
CA ASP A 32 -14.65 11.76 -2.97
C ASP A 32 -14.30 10.36 -3.50
N GLY A 33 -14.61 9.30 -2.74
CA GLY A 33 -14.36 7.90 -3.09
C GLY A 33 -12.91 7.44 -2.86
N TRP A 34 -12.11 8.19 -2.10
CA TRP A 34 -10.74 7.79 -1.77
C TRP A 34 -10.74 6.81 -0.60
N PRO A 35 -10.00 5.68 -0.69
CA PRO A 35 -9.87 4.73 0.40
C PRO A 35 -8.98 5.28 1.52
N HIS A 36 -9.46 5.16 2.76
CA HIS A 36 -8.71 5.49 3.97
C HIS A 36 -8.34 4.22 4.72
N PHE A 37 -7.18 4.26 5.38
CA PHE A 37 -6.60 3.12 6.08
C PHE A 37 -6.17 3.51 7.49
N LYS A 38 -6.36 2.60 8.44
CA LYS A 38 -5.79 2.68 9.79
C LYS A 38 -4.41 2.02 9.81
N VAL A 39 -3.47 2.64 10.51
CA VAL A 39 -2.17 2.03 10.81
C VAL A 39 -2.37 1.04 11.97
N LYS A 40 -2.14 -0.25 11.72
CA LYS A 40 -2.21 -1.28 12.76
C LYS A 40 -0.86 -1.49 13.43
N GLU A 41 0.20 -1.51 12.63
CA GLU A 41 1.55 -1.69 13.11
C GLU A 41 2.49 -0.75 12.35
N GLN A 42 3.47 -0.18 13.07
CA GLN A 42 4.49 0.63 12.41
C GLN A 42 5.43 -0.26 11.62
N LEU A 43 5.71 0.13 10.38
CA LEU A 43 6.74 -0.54 9.59
C LEU A 43 8.06 -0.53 10.35
N PRO A 44 8.75 -1.68 10.44
CA PRO A 44 10.06 -1.72 11.07
C PRO A 44 11.04 -0.83 10.30
N THR A 45 12.12 -0.41 10.96
CA THR A 45 13.20 0.32 10.28
C THR A 45 13.90 -0.61 9.30
N LEU A 46 13.58 -0.48 8.02
CA LEU A 46 14.16 -1.27 6.93
C LEU A 46 15.29 -0.51 6.25
N LYS A 47 16.37 -1.21 5.88
CA LYS A 47 17.40 -0.67 4.97
C LYS A 47 16.82 -0.51 3.56
N ALA A 48 17.41 0.36 2.75
CA ALA A 48 16.93 0.62 1.38
C ALA A 48 16.76 -0.66 0.53
N GLY A 49 17.66 -1.64 0.69
CA GLY A 49 17.55 -2.93 0.01
C GLY A 49 16.34 -3.75 0.48
N GLU A 50 16.10 -3.81 1.78
CA GLU A 50 14.99 -4.54 2.39
C GLU A 50 13.64 -3.89 2.01
N GLN A 51 13.56 -2.56 2.01
CA GLN A 51 12.38 -1.82 1.51
C GLN A 51 12.10 -2.17 0.05
N SER A 52 13.12 -2.23 -0.80
CA SER A 52 12.93 -2.56 -2.22
C SER A 52 12.43 -4.00 -2.41
N VAL A 53 12.92 -4.95 -1.62
CA VAL A 53 12.46 -6.35 -1.68
C VAL A 53 11.01 -6.45 -1.23
N LEU A 54 10.67 -5.90 -0.05
CA LEU A 54 9.30 -5.90 0.47
C LEU A 54 8.30 -5.35 -0.54
N MET A 55 8.60 -4.18 -1.12
CA MET A 55 7.69 -3.55 -2.09
C MET A 55 7.55 -4.37 -3.37
N LYS A 56 8.62 -5.00 -3.86
CA LYS A 56 8.55 -5.86 -5.06
C LYS A 56 7.72 -7.12 -4.80
N GLU A 57 7.93 -7.77 -3.66
CA GLU A 57 7.16 -8.95 -3.26
C GLU A 57 5.68 -8.62 -3.14
N ALA A 58 5.35 -7.54 -2.43
CA ALA A 58 3.97 -7.09 -2.27
C ALA A 58 3.29 -6.76 -3.61
N ILE A 59 4.02 -6.12 -4.54
CA ILE A 59 3.51 -5.84 -5.89
C ILE A 59 3.24 -7.16 -6.64
N VAL A 60 4.20 -8.09 -6.67
CA VAL A 60 4.02 -9.36 -7.38
C VAL A 60 2.83 -10.13 -6.77
N GLN A 61 2.73 -10.18 -5.45
CA GLN A 61 1.60 -10.80 -4.75
C GLN A 61 0.26 -10.16 -5.14
N TYR A 62 0.17 -8.83 -5.13
CA TYR A 62 -1.05 -8.12 -5.53
C TYR A 62 -1.48 -8.48 -6.96
N PHE A 63 -0.53 -8.49 -7.91
CA PHE A 63 -0.85 -8.82 -9.30
C PHE A 63 -1.24 -10.30 -9.47
N MET A 64 -0.68 -11.22 -8.68
CA MET A 64 -1.10 -12.62 -8.66
C MET A 64 -2.50 -12.78 -8.05
N GLU A 65 -2.78 -12.17 -6.91
CA GLU A 65 -4.09 -12.24 -6.23
C GLU A 65 -5.23 -11.63 -7.05
N LYS A 66 -4.92 -10.60 -7.86
CA LYS A 66 -5.87 -10.00 -8.80
C LYS A 66 -5.92 -10.71 -10.15
N GLU A 67 -5.21 -11.82 -10.31
CA GLU A 67 -5.15 -12.62 -11.54
C GLU A 67 -4.69 -11.83 -12.78
N TYR A 68 -3.90 -10.77 -12.57
CA TYR A 68 -3.31 -9.99 -13.66
C TYR A 68 -2.10 -10.68 -14.28
N ILE A 69 -1.44 -11.54 -13.49
CA ILE A 69 -0.30 -12.37 -13.90
C ILE A 69 -0.47 -13.78 -13.29
N SER A 70 0.18 -14.78 -13.89
CA SER A 70 0.15 -16.20 -13.50
C SER A 70 1.54 -16.82 -13.45
#